data_AF-A0A944J3P5-F1
#
_entry.id   AF-A0A944J3P5-F1
#
_cell.length_a   1.000
_cell.length_b   1.000
_cell.length_c   1.000
_cell.angle_alpha   90.00
_cell.angle_beta   90.00
_cell.angle_gamma   90.00
#
_symmetry.space_group_name_H-M   'P 1'
#
loop_
_entity.id
_entity.type
_entity.pdbx_description
1 polymer ?
#
loop_
_entity_poly.entity_id
_entity_poly.type
_entity_poly.pdbx_seq_one_letter_code
_entity_poly.pdbx_strand_id
1 'polypeptide(L)'
;ARLREAIEEFLDQRGTALSGMSPPRVRAAIQKFVTDREDLAWARSRPAPPALWWRVRQTAHLICVPVVALVLLPLFAFALPVWAVLLRLHELRDVPSRARPDRDHMRELAAYEDFVAQNPFTAVGQVKRGRFRQATLTAILFVVDYGVRHFFKRGNLAGVKTIHFARWLFIDDKRRVIFASNYDGSLESYMDDFIDKLAWGLNAVFGNGSGYPRTRWLVFGGAKDELAFKHYLRSHQLPTQVWYSAYDTLTTHNLDTNARIRAGLFANLSPAETEAWLALL
;
A
#
# COMPACT_ATOMS: atom_id res chain seq x y z
N ALA A 1 -11.03 -7.20 -15.17
CA ALA A 1 -11.73 -8.45 -15.53
C ALA A 1 -12.55 -8.20 -16.78
N ARG A 2 -13.87 -7.99 -16.68
CA ARG A 2 -14.84 -7.93 -17.79
C ARG A 2 -14.38 -7.32 -19.12
N LEU A 3 -13.84 -6.09 -19.13
CA LEU A 3 -13.39 -5.46 -20.38
C LEU A 3 -12.22 -6.22 -21.02
N ARG A 4 -11.24 -6.61 -20.22
CA ARG A 4 -10.06 -7.34 -20.70
C ARG A 4 -10.48 -8.70 -21.26
N GLU A 5 -11.24 -9.46 -20.49
CA GLU A 5 -11.72 -10.80 -20.90
C GLU A 5 -12.52 -10.73 -22.20
N ALA A 6 -13.41 -9.74 -22.36
CA ALA A 6 -14.16 -9.58 -23.60
C ALA A 6 -13.27 -9.23 -24.81
N ILE A 7 -12.18 -8.50 -24.60
CA ILE A 7 -11.21 -8.18 -25.64
C ILE A 7 -10.36 -9.40 -25.98
N GLU A 8 -9.86 -10.13 -24.98
CA GLU A 8 -9.09 -11.37 -25.14
C GLU A 8 -9.91 -12.40 -25.91
N GLU A 9 -11.17 -12.63 -25.52
CA GLU A 9 -12.08 -13.53 -26.24
C GLU A 9 -12.31 -13.11 -27.69
N PHE A 10 -12.49 -11.80 -27.94
CA PHE A 10 -12.62 -11.28 -29.30
C PHE A 10 -11.34 -11.52 -30.14
N LEU A 11 -10.17 -11.33 -29.54
CA LEU A 11 -8.88 -11.56 -30.18
C LEU A 11 -8.65 -13.04 -30.46
N ASP A 12 -8.99 -13.94 -29.53
CA ASP A 12 -8.87 -15.38 -29.70
C ASP A 12 -9.75 -15.88 -30.86
N GLN A 13 -10.99 -15.41 -30.93
CA GLN A 13 -11.94 -15.78 -32.00
C GLN A 13 -11.54 -15.25 -33.38
N ARG A 14 -10.82 -14.12 -33.44
CA ARG A 14 -10.44 -13.43 -34.70
C ARG A 14 -8.94 -13.50 -34.99
N GLY A 15 -8.17 -14.25 -34.21
CA GLY A 15 -6.71 -14.21 -34.20
C GLY A 15 -6.08 -14.46 -35.56
N THR A 16 -6.61 -15.41 -36.34
CA THR A 16 -6.13 -15.70 -37.71
C THR A 16 -6.40 -14.58 -38.70
N ALA A 17 -7.49 -13.81 -38.53
CA ALA A 17 -7.80 -12.67 -39.38
C ALA A 17 -7.00 -11.42 -39.00
N LEU A 18 -6.58 -11.32 -37.73
CA LEU A 18 -5.87 -10.16 -37.17
C LEU A 18 -4.34 -10.33 -37.18
N SER A 19 -3.81 -11.55 -37.27
CA SER A 19 -2.38 -11.87 -37.14
C SER A 19 -1.46 -11.20 -38.16
N GLY A 20 -1.98 -10.80 -39.33
CA GLY A 20 -1.24 -10.07 -40.35
C GLY A 20 -1.43 -8.55 -40.35
N MET A 21 -2.20 -8.00 -39.39
CA MET A 21 -2.52 -6.58 -39.35
C MET A 21 -1.47 -5.79 -38.56
N SER A 22 -1.28 -4.51 -38.92
CA SER A 22 -0.46 -3.62 -38.12
C SER A 22 -1.10 -3.33 -36.75
N PRO A 23 -0.31 -3.09 -35.69
CA PRO A 23 -0.81 -2.80 -34.35
C PRO A 23 -1.94 -1.74 -34.29
N PRO A 24 -1.87 -0.62 -35.03
CA PRO A 24 -2.97 0.35 -35.07
C PRO A 24 -4.28 -0.20 -35.65
N ARG A 25 -4.20 -1.11 -36.62
CA ARG A 25 -5.39 -1.75 -37.20
C ARG A 25 -6.03 -2.75 -36.25
N VAL A 26 -5.22 -3.55 -35.55
CA VAL A 26 -5.73 -4.45 -34.50
C VAL A 26 -6.44 -3.65 -33.41
N ARG A 27 -5.81 -2.57 -32.94
CA ARG A 27 -6.42 -1.68 -31.94
C ARG A 27 -7.72 -1.03 -32.44
N ALA A 28 -7.78 -0.59 -33.69
CA ALA A 28 -9.01 -0.06 -34.29
C ALA A 28 -10.14 -1.11 -34.35
N ALA A 29 -9.80 -2.38 -34.62
CA ALA A 29 -10.77 -3.48 -34.57
C ALA A 29 -11.32 -3.71 -33.16
N ILE A 30 -10.44 -3.68 -32.14
CA ILE A 30 -10.86 -3.77 -30.72
C ILE A 30 -11.76 -2.58 -30.35
N GLN A 31 -11.39 -1.36 -30.74
CA GLN A 31 -12.19 -0.16 -30.48
C GLN A 31 -13.59 -0.26 -31.11
N LYS A 32 -13.68 -0.76 -32.35
CA LYS A 32 -14.96 -1.01 -33.01
C LYS A 32 -15.79 -2.03 -32.23
N PHE A 33 -15.20 -3.19 -31.90
CA PHE A 33 -15.87 -4.23 -31.09
C PHE A 33 -16.42 -3.68 -29.76
N VAL A 34 -15.62 -2.89 -29.03
CA VAL A 34 -16.06 -2.29 -27.76
C VAL A 34 -17.14 -1.21 -27.98
N THR A 35 -17.07 -0.47 -29.09
CA THR A 35 -18.06 0.58 -29.41
C THR A 35 -19.42 0.00 -29.78
N ASP A 36 -19.43 -1.15 -30.45
CA ASP A 36 -20.63 -1.88 -30.88
C ASP A 36 -21.33 -2.60 -29.70
N ARG A 37 -20.69 -2.70 -28.54
CA ARG A 37 -21.23 -3.33 -27.32
C ARG A 37 -21.73 -2.32 -26.29
N GLU A 38 -23.05 -2.23 -26.13
CA GLU A 38 -23.67 -1.35 -25.13
C GLU A 38 -23.25 -1.68 -23.69
N ASP A 39 -23.05 -2.95 -23.37
CA ASP A 39 -22.68 -3.39 -22.04
C ASP A 39 -21.21 -3.04 -21.65
N LEU A 40 -20.41 -2.62 -22.64
CA LEU A 40 -19.06 -2.08 -22.45
C LEU A 40 -19.01 -0.54 -22.61
N ALA A 41 -20.15 0.13 -22.69
CA ALA A 41 -20.24 1.58 -22.91
C ALA A 41 -19.41 2.39 -21.89
N TRP A 42 -19.35 1.93 -20.64
CA TRP A 42 -18.59 2.55 -19.55
C TRP A 42 -17.07 2.58 -19.78
N ALA A 43 -16.54 1.70 -20.62
CA ALA A 43 -15.12 1.65 -20.95
C ALA A 43 -14.68 2.82 -21.85
N ARG A 44 -15.63 3.42 -22.58
CA ARG A 44 -15.40 4.54 -23.52
C ARG A 44 -15.13 5.85 -22.80
N SER A 45 -15.70 6.04 -21.61
CA SER A 45 -15.49 7.26 -20.83
C SER A 45 -14.25 7.14 -19.94
N ARG A 46 -13.48 8.22 -19.88
CA ARG A 46 -12.41 8.34 -18.87
C ARG A 46 -13.03 8.56 -17.49
N PRO A 47 -12.43 8.05 -16.41
CA PRO A 47 -12.83 8.43 -15.06
C PRO A 47 -12.84 9.96 -14.92
N ALA A 48 -13.91 10.49 -14.31
CA ALA A 48 -13.99 11.91 -14.03
C ALA A 48 -12.79 12.33 -13.16
N PRO A 49 -12.10 13.44 -13.48
CA PRO A 49 -11.02 13.91 -12.63
C PRO A 49 -11.57 14.31 -11.25
N PRO A 50 -10.73 14.30 -10.20
CA PRO A 50 -11.13 14.82 -8.90
C PRO A 50 -11.62 16.26 -9.01
N ALA A 51 -12.64 16.61 -8.21
CA ALA A 51 -13.22 17.94 -8.17
C ALA A 51 -12.14 19.04 -8.02
N LEU A 52 -12.35 20.21 -8.63
CA LEU A 52 -11.40 21.32 -8.61
C LEU A 52 -11.01 21.71 -7.17
N TRP A 53 -12.00 21.82 -6.28
CA TRP A 53 -11.76 22.09 -4.85
C TRP A 53 -10.84 21.06 -4.20
N TRP A 54 -11.02 19.77 -4.49
CA TRP A 54 -10.14 18.72 -3.96
C TRP A 54 -8.71 18.93 -4.45
N ARG A 55 -8.51 19.24 -5.74
CA ARG A 55 -7.19 19.52 -6.32
C ARG A 55 -6.53 20.73 -5.67
N VAL A 56 -7.28 21.83 -5.51
CA VAL A 56 -6.81 23.05 -4.82
C VAL A 56 -6.39 22.72 -3.39
N ARG A 57 -7.24 22.00 -2.63
CA ARG A 57 -6.93 21.60 -1.26
C ARG A 57 -5.67 20.73 -1.17
N GLN A 58 -5.50 19.78 -2.09
CA GLN A 58 -4.28 18.94 -2.11
C GLN A 58 -3.04 19.75 -2.48
N THR A 59 -3.13 20.65 -3.46
CA THR A 59 -2.01 21.53 -3.83
C THR A 59 -1.64 22.47 -2.68
N ALA A 60 -2.63 23.07 -2.02
CA ALA A 60 -2.41 23.90 -0.84
C ALA A 60 -1.74 23.08 0.28
N HIS A 61 -2.22 21.87 0.57
CA HIS A 61 -1.59 21.01 1.57
C HIS A 61 -0.16 20.60 1.22
N LEU A 62 0.12 20.33 -0.06
CA LEU A 62 1.47 20.00 -0.57
C LEU A 62 2.45 21.17 -0.39
N ILE A 63 1.97 22.41 -0.46
CA ILE A 63 2.82 23.62 -0.36
C ILE A 63 2.91 24.10 1.09
N CYS A 64 1.78 24.23 1.77
CA CYS A 64 1.70 24.82 3.11
C CYS A 64 2.48 24.00 4.16
N VAL A 65 2.45 22.67 4.08
CA VAL A 65 3.15 21.83 5.08
C VAL A 65 4.67 22.04 5.03
N PRO A 66 5.36 21.96 3.88
CA PRO A 66 6.77 22.31 3.78
C PRO A 66 7.08 23.76 4.17
N VAL A 67 6.22 24.72 3.81
CA VAL A 67 6.40 26.12 4.20
C VAL A 67 6.36 26.29 5.72
N VAL A 68 5.39 25.67 6.40
CA VAL A 68 5.31 25.67 7.86
C VAL A 68 6.53 24.97 8.46
N ALA A 69 6.96 23.84 7.90
CA ALA A 69 8.16 23.14 8.35
C ALA A 69 9.43 23.99 8.21
N LEU A 70 9.54 24.79 7.15
CA LEU A 70 10.65 25.71 6.91
C LEU A 70 10.64 26.87 7.93
N VAL A 71 9.47 27.44 8.24
CA VAL A 71 9.31 28.47 9.28
C VAL A 71 9.70 27.92 10.66
N LEU A 72 9.37 26.65 10.92
CA LEU A 72 9.71 25.97 12.17
C LEU A 72 11.14 25.39 12.20
N LEU A 73 11.93 25.57 11.14
CA LEU A 73 13.29 25.01 11.04
C LEU A 73 14.20 25.42 12.22
N PRO A 74 14.22 26.69 12.70
CA PRO A 74 15.03 27.05 13.86
C PRO A 74 14.63 26.25 15.10
N LEU A 75 13.33 26.05 15.33
CA LEU A 75 12.84 25.24 16.44
C LEU A 75 13.28 23.78 16.31
N PHE A 76 13.19 23.21 15.10
CA PHE A 76 13.66 21.83 14.85
C PHE A 76 15.17 21.69 15.05
N ALA A 77 15.97 22.68 14.68
CA ALA A 77 17.42 22.65 14.88
C ALA A 77 17.80 22.48 16.36
N PHE A 78 17.03 23.07 17.29
CA PHE A 78 17.22 22.90 18.73
C PHE A 78 16.53 21.63 19.27
N ALA A 79 15.33 21.31 18.79
CA ALA A 79 14.54 20.20 19.32
C ALA A 79 15.06 18.81 18.89
N LEU A 80 15.60 18.68 17.67
CA LEU A 80 16.03 17.39 17.11
C LEU A 80 17.20 16.75 17.87
N PRO A 81 18.26 17.47 18.28
CA PRO A 81 19.31 16.89 19.11
C PRO A 81 18.79 16.38 20.45
N VAL A 82 17.91 17.15 21.10
CA VAL A 82 17.27 16.74 22.38
C VAL A 82 16.41 15.50 22.16
N TRP A 83 15.59 15.49 21.11
CA TRP A 83 14.77 14.34 20.73
C TRP A 83 15.63 13.11 20.44
N ALA A 84 16.75 13.26 19.73
CA ALA A 84 17.66 12.18 19.39
C ALA A 84 18.29 11.56 20.66
N VAL A 85 18.77 12.38 21.59
CA VAL A 85 19.29 11.90 22.88
C VAL A 85 18.21 11.16 23.67
N LEU A 86 17.01 11.75 23.79
CA LEU A 86 15.89 11.12 24.47
C LEU A 86 15.48 9.80 23.81
N LEU A 87 15.42 9.75 22.48
CA LEU A 87 15.14 8.55 21.73
C LEU A 87 16.16 7.46 22.07
N ARG A 88 17.45 7.80 22.06
CA ARG A 88 18.51 6.85 22.36
C ARG A 88 18.40 6.30 23.78
N LEU A 89 18.11 7.15 24.76
CA LEU A 89 17.89 6.74 26.15
C LEU A 89 16.69 5.79 26.30
N HIS A 90 15.60 6.04 25.57
CA HIS A 90 14.44 5.16 25.56
C HIS A 90 14.75 3.82 24.87
N GLU A 91 15.42 3.83 23.71
CA GLU A 91 15.80 2.60 23.00
C GLU A 91 16.71 1.68 23.83
N LEU A 92 17.63 2.26 24.62
CA LEU A 92 18.49 1.48 25.51
C LEU A 92 17.72 0.77 26.63
N ARG A 93 16.55 1.29 27.01
CA ARG A 93 15.66 0.71 28.04
C ARG A 93 14.59 -0.20 27.46
N ASP A 94 14.44 -0.25 26.13
CA ASP A 94 13.44 -1.07 25.49
C ASP A 94 13.78 -2.58 25.63
N VAL A 95 12.77 -3.33 26.06
CA VAL A 95 12.83 -4.78 26.23
C VAL A 95 11.98 -5.42 25.14
N PRO A 96 12.59 -6.12 24.17
CA PRO A 96 11.86 -6.91 23.18
C PRO A 96 11.08 -8.05 23.83
N SER A 97 9.92 -8.35 23.26
CA SER A 97 9.22 -9.60 23.58
C SER A 97 10.02 -10.78 23.04
N ARG A 98 10.08 -11.85 23.83
CA ARG A 98 10.60 -13.17 23.40
C ARG A 98 9.48 -14.20 23.30
N ALA A 99 8.23 -13.77 23.50
CA ALA A 99 7.08 -14.65 23.41
C ALA A 99 6.95 -15.18 21.98
N ARG A 100 6.65 -16.48 21.88
CA ARG A 100 6.24 -17.09 20.62
C ARG A 100 4.72 -16.97 20.52
N PRO A 101 4.17 -16.76 19.31
CA PRO A 101 2.74 -16.82 19.10
C PRO A 101 2.19 -18.16 19.58
N ASP A 102 1.04 -18.13 20.23
CA ASP A 102 0.34 -19.34 20.62
C ASP A 102 -0.11 -20.15 19.39
N ARG A 103 -0.05 -21.48 19.47
CA ARG A 103 -0.36 -22.35 18.32
C ARG A 103 -1.83 -22.32 17.94
N ASP A 104 -2.73 -22.25 18.91
CA ASP A 104 -4.16 -22.23 18.63
C ASP A 104 -4.58 -20.87 18.09
N HIS A 105 -4.01 -19.78 18.60
CA HIS A 105 -4.14 -18.46 17.99
C HIS A 105 -3.67 -18.43 16.54
N MET A 106 -2.52 -19.04 16.23
CA MET A 106 -2.01 -19.13 14.86
C MET A 106 -2.95 -19.91 13.93
N ARG A 107 -3.56 -21.00 14.42
CA ARG A 107 -4.56 -21.77 13.68
C ARG A 107 -5.82 -20.94 13.41
N GLU A 108 -6.27 -20.18 14.40
CA GLU A 108 -7.40 -19.26 14.25
C GLU A 108 -7.11 -18.21 13.19
N LEU A 109 -5.95 -17.56 13.22
CA LEU A 109 -5.55 -16.58 12.20
C LEU A 109 -5.52 -17.20 10.79
N ALA A 110 -4.88 -18.36 10.65
CA ALA A 110 -4.77 -19.07 9.38
C ALA A 110 -6.14 -19.46 8.81
N ALA A 111 -7.14 -19.70 9.66
CA ALA A 111 -8.51 -20.00 9.23
C ALA A 111 -9.23 -18.82 8.56
N TYR A 112 -8.65 -17.61 8.58
CA TYR A 112 -9.18 -16.41 7.91
C TYR A 112 -8.25 -15.89 6.79
N GLU A 113 -7.20 -16.64 6.45
CA GLU A 113 -6.20 -16.30 5.41
C GLU A 113 -6.42 -17.16 4.15
N ASP A 114 -5.98 -16.65 3.00
CA ASP A 114 -5.85 -17.31 1.70
C ASP A 114 -7.14 -17.83 1.04
N PHE A 115 -8.28 -17.15 1.25
CA PHE A 115 -9.56 -17.51 0.61
C PHE A 115 -9.70 -17.01 -0.83
N VAL A 116 -9.12 -15.85 -1.13
CA VAL A 116 -9.22 -15.17 -2.43
C VAL A 116 -7.87 -14.52 -2.75
N ALA A 117 -7.72 -13.83 -3.88
CA ALA A 117 -6.43 -13.23 -4.27
C ALA A 117 -5.92 -12.20 -3.25
N GLN A 118 -6.85 -11.55 -2.54
CA GLN A 118 -6.58 -10.57 -1.50
C GLN A 118 -6.73 -11.18 -0.11
N ASN A 119 -5.89 -10.74 0.82
CA ASN A 119 -5.94 -11.12 2.23
C ASN A 119 -6.12 -9.89 3.12
N PRO A 120 -6.91 -9.99 4.21
CA PRO A 120 -6.99 -8.95 5.23
C PRO A 120 -5.87 -9.12 6.26
N PHE A 121 -5.36 -8.01 6.77
CA PHE A 121 -4.46 -8.00 7.90
C PHE A 121 -4.91 -6.95 8.92
N THR A 122 -5.09 -7.36 10.18
CA THR A 122 -5.36 -6.44 11.28
C THR A 122 -4.41 -6.74 12.42
N ALA A 123 -3.71 -5.72 12.92
CA ALA A 123 -2.88 -5.83 14.11
C ALA A 123 -3.14 -4.66 15.06
N VAL A 124 -3.03 -4.93 16.37
CA VAL A 124 -3.20 -3.93 17.41
C VAL A 124 -1.99 -3.93 18.32
N GLY A 125 -1.32 -2.79 18.42
CA GLY A 125 -0.16 -2.60 19.28
C GLY A 125 -0.40 -1.59 20.38
N GLN A 126 0.17 -1.83 21.57
CA GLN A 126 0.27 -0.80 22.61
C GLN A 126 1.46 0.11 22.33
N VAL A 127 1.26 1.42 22.37
CA VAL A 127 2.35 2.39 22.24
C VAL A 127 3.19 2.33 23.51
N LYS A 128 4.52 2.32 23.36
CA LYS A 128 5.47 2.41 24.48
C LYS A 128 5.11 3.60 25.38
N ARG A 129 5.25 3.42 26.69
CA ARG A 129 4.79 4.38 27.70
C ARG A 129 5.46 5.75 27.55
N GLY A 130 4.69 6.79 27.88
CA GLY A 130 5.17 8.17 27.99
C GLY A 130 4.82 9.06 26.80
N ARG A 131 4.65 10.36 27.07
CA ARG A 131 4.28 11.37 26.06
C ARG A 131 5.32 11.49 24.93
N PHE A 132 6.58 11.19 25.21
CA PHE A 132 7.66 11.22 24.21
C PHE A 132 7.40 10.24 23.06
N ARG A 133 7.08 8.97 23.36
CA ARG A 133 6.80 7.95 22.35
C ARG A 133 5.49 8.23 21.60
N GLN A 134 4.47 8.71 22.29
CA GLN A 134 3.20 9.13 21.66
C GLN A 134 3.39 10.31 20.70
N ALA A 135 4.17 11.33 21.10
CA ALA A 135 4.47 12.48 20.25
C ALA A 135 5.33 12.07 19.06
N THR A 136 6.35 11.22 19.29
CA THR A 136 7.22 10.69 18.24
C THR A 136 6.41 9.91 17.21
N LEU A 137 5.56 8.97 17.64
CA LEU A 137 4.73 8.18 16.72
C LEU A 137 3.69 9.06 16.00
N THR A 138 3.13 10.06 16.67
CA THR A 138 2.23 11.04 16.03
C THR A 138 2.96 11.80 14.91
N ALA A 139 4.17 12.29 15.17
CA ALA A 139 4.97 13.00 14.17
C ALA A 139 5.34 12.08 12.98
N ILE A 140 5.73 10.84 13.26
CA ILE A 140 6.04 9.85 12.22
C ILE A 140 4.82 9.56 11.35
N LEU A 141 3.65 9.29 11.96
CA LEU A 141 2.42 9.03 11.19
C LEU A 141 1.95 10.26 10.41
N PHE A 142 2.20 11.48 10.89
CA PHE A 142 1.96 12.70 10.12
C PHE A 142 2.87 12.78 8.87
N VAL A 143 4.16 12.48 9.02
CA VAL A 143 5.10 12.44 7.88
C VAL A 143 4.72 11.33 6.90
N VAL A 144 4.31 10.17 7.40
CA VAL A 144 3.81 9.07 6.56
C VAL A 144 2.55 9.49 5.81
N ASP A 145 1.53 10.07 6.46
CA ASP A 145 0.32 10.58 5.80
C ASP A 145 0.65 11.58 4.69
N TYR A 146 1.53 12.54 4.98
CA TYR A 146 1.99 13.51 3.99
C TYR A 146 2.69 12.82 2.80
N GLY A 147 3.58 11.87 3.08
CA GLY A 147 4.33 11.12 2.08
C GLY A 147 3.44 10.31 1.15
N VAL A 148 2.52 9.51 1.71
CA VAL A 148 1.62 8.65 0.93
C VAL A 148 0.62 9.47 0.13
N ARG A 149 0.12 10.57 0.70
CA ARG A 149 -0.81 11.48 0.02
C ARG A 149 -0.21 12.14 -1.21
N HIS A 150 1.07 12.51 -1.16
CA HIS A 150 1.67 13.37 -2.19
C HIS A 150 2.64 12.68 -3.13
N PHE A 151 3.38 11.68 -2.66
CA PHE A 151 4.45 11.03 -3.43
C PHE A 151 4.12 9.59 -3.81
N PHE A 152 3.46 8.81 -2.96
CA PHE A 152 3.17 7.39 -3.22
C PHE A 152 1.77 7.14 -3.81
N LYS A 153 1.42 7.85 -4.89
CA LYS A 153 0.06 7.81 -5.51
C LYS A 153 -0.13 6.76 -6.61
N ARG A 154 0.91 6.02 -7.00
CA ARG A 154 0.91 5.16 -8.20
C ARG A 154 1.04 3.67 -7.89
N GLY A 155 0.35 3.18 -6.86
CA GLY A 155 0.30 1.75 -6.52
C GLY A 155 1.66 1.13 -6.19
N ASN A 156 2.61 1.95 -5.71
CA ASN A 156 3.96 1.51 -5.39
C ASN A 156 4.42 2.24 -4.12
N LEU A 157 4.50 1.50 -3.02
CA LEU A 157 5.03 1.98 -1.76
C LEU A 157 6.49 1.56 -1.66
N ALA A 158 7.37 2.37 -2.26
CA ALA A 158 8.82 2.19 -2.23
C ALA A 158 9.29 0.73 -2.54
N GLY A 159 8.72 0.16 -3.60
CA GLY A 159 9.06 -1.17 -4.13
C GLY A 159 8.03 -2.25 -3.83
N VAL A 160 7.15 -2.04 -2.86
CA VAL A 160 6.03 -2.94 -2.55
C VAL A 160 4.82 -2.54 -3.38
N LYS A 161 4.33 -3.46 -4.21
CA LYS A 161 3.20 -3.23 -5.12
C LYS A 161 1.98 -4.10 -4.79
N THR A 162 2.08 -4.99 -3.82
CA THR A 162 1.06 -5.98 -3.44
C THR A 162 0.04 -5.44 -2.43
N ILE A 163 0.04 -4.14 -2.13
CA ILE A 163 -0.87 -3.52 -1.14
C ILE A 163 -2.04 -2.86 -1.86
N HIS A 164 -3.27 -3.28 -1.54
CA HIS A 164 -4.50 -2.60 -1.97
C HIS A 164 -4.84 -1.43 -1.07
N PHE A 165 -4.67 -1.62 0.24
CA PHE A 165 -5.04 -0.66 1.27
C PHE A 165 -4.15 -0.83 2.48
N ALA A 166 -3.79 0.27 3.16
CA ALA A 166 -3.12 0.24 4.44
C ALA A 166 -3.50 1.47 5.27
N ARG A 167 -3.75 1.29 6.57
CA ARG A 167 -4.15 2.37 7.47
C ARG A 167 -3.67 2.16 8.89
N TRP A 168 -3.18 3.23 9.50
CA TRP A 168 -2.93 3.33 10.93
C TRP A 168 -4.00 4.19 11.61
N LEU A 169 -4.51 3.73 12.75
CA LEU A 169 -5.48 4.47 13.56
C LEU A 169 -5.05 4.47 15.03
N PHE A 170 -5.00 5.65 15.64
CA PHE A 170 -4.88 5.76 17.09
C PHE A 170 -6.22 5.47 17.77
N ILE A 171 -6.18 4.73 18.87
CA ILE A 171 -7.30 4.54 19.80
C ILE A 171 -6.82 4.79 21.24
N ASP A 172 -7.76 4.92 22.18
CA ASP A 172 -7.52 5.16 23.62
C ASP A 172 -6.54 6.31 23.91
N ASP A 173 -6.83 7.52 23.43
CA ASP A 173 -5.96 8.67 23.66
C ASP A 173 -4.52 8.44 23.15
N LYS A 174 -4.41 7.75 22.01
CA LYS A 174 -3.13 7.38 21.38
C LYS A 174 -2.27 6.43 22.23
N ARG A 175 -2.88 5.64 23.11
CA ARG A 175 -2.19 4.58 23.86
C ARG A 175 -2.08 3.29 23.06
N ARG A 176 -2.95 3.09 22.08
CA ARG A 176 -2.92 1.94 21.16
C ARG A 176 -3.02 2.40 19.72
N VAL A 177 -2.51 1.57 18.81
CA VAL A 177 -2.59 1.78 17.36
C VAL A 177 -3.12 0.51 16.71
N ILE A 178 -4.10 0.68 15.84
CA ILE A 178 -4.56 -0.35 14.90
C ILE A 178 -3.83 -0.14 13.59
N PHE A 179 -3.26 -1.20 13.04
CA PHE A 179 -2.83 -1.27 11.66
C PHE A 179 -3.76 -2.23 10.92
N ALA A 180 -4.36 -1.75 9.82
CA ALA A 180 -5.22 -2.54 8.95
C ALA A 180 -4.66 -2.48 7.52
N SER A 181 -4.58 -3.62 6.84
CA SER A 181 -4.09 -3.71 5.46
C SER A 181 -4.88 -4.74 4.66
N ASN A 182 -4.93 -4.55 3.34
CA ASN A 182 -5.35 -5.56 2.38
C ASN A 182 -4.24 -5.76 1.36
N TYR A 183 -3.89 -7.00 1.08
CA TYR A 183 -2.70 -7.32 0.29
C TYR A 183 -2.87 -8.58 -0.56
N ASP A 184 -2.01 -8.74 -1.56
CA ASP A 184 -2.01 -9.92 -2.43
C ASP A 184 -1.16 -11.06 -1.88
N GLY A 185 -1.61 -12.29 -2.13
CA GLY A 185 -0.84 -13.50 -1.83
C GLY A 185 -0.74 -13.81 -0.34
N SER A 186 0.16 -14.72 0.03
CA SER A 186 0.28 -15.21 1.40
C SER A 186 0.82 -14.15 2.37
N LEU A 187 0.49 -14.26 3.66
CA LEU A 187 1.05 -13.39 4.69
C LEU A 187 2.58 -13.44 4.74
N GLU A 188 3.17 -14.62 4.57
CA GLU A 188 4.63 -14.79 4.60
C GLU A 188 5.29 -13.99 3.47
N SER A 189 4.83 -14.16 2.22
CA SER A 189 5.35 -13.41 1.09
C SER A 189 5.17 -11.90 1.25
N TYR A 190 4.02 -11.49 1.81
CA TYR A 190 3.76 -10.10 2.14
C TYR A 190 4.75 -9.58 3.19
N MET A 191 5.02 -10.33 4.26
CA MET A 191 5.98 -9.90 5.28
C MET A 191 7.42 -9.85 4.79
N ASP A 192 7.84 -10.80 3.97
CA ASP A 192 9.18 -10.80 3.38
C ASP A 192 9.41 -9.54 2.54
N ASP A 193 8.43 -9.15 1.72
CA ASP A 193 8.47 -7.91 0.92
C ASP A 193 8.67 -6.66 1.80
N PHE A 194 8.00 -6.59 2.96
CA PHE A 194 8.13 -5.46 3.88
C PHE A 194 9.46 -5.47 4.61
N ILE A 195 9.95 -6.63 5.04
CA ILE A 195 11.24 -6.75 5.71
C ILE A 195 12.35 -6.32 4.74
N ASP A 196 12.36 -6.87 3.54
CA ASP A 196 13.43 -6.64 2.56
C ASP A 196 13.47 -5.19 2.08
N LYS A 197 12.31 -4.61 1.76
CA LYS A 197 12.24 -3.29 1.10
C LYS A 197 11.98 -2.16 2.09
N LEU A 198 11.28 -2.43 3.19
CA LEU A 198 10.69 -1.43 4.08
C LEU A 198 10.99 -1.64 5.56
N ALA A 199 11.97 -2.48 5.95
CA ALA A 199 12.32 -2.68 7.36
C ALA A 199 12.56 -1.35 8.11
N TRP A 200 13.15 -0.36 7.46
CA TRP A 200 13.36 0.96 8.05
C TRP A 200 12.04 1.69 8.38
N GLY A 201 11.02 1.56 7.52
CA GLY A 201 9.70 2.14 7.70
C GLY A 201 8.88 1.37 8.73
N LEU A 202 8.98 0.04 8.72
CA LEU A 202 8.42 -0.81 9.77
C LEU A 202 8.97 -0.39 11.14
N ASN A 203 10.30 -0.22 11.24
CA ASN A 203 10.96 0.22 12.47
C ASN A 203 10.49 1.61 12.92
N ALA A 204 10.33 2.56 11.99
CA ALA A 204 9.91 3.92 12.33
C ALA A 204 8.52 3.93 12.98
N VAL A 205 7.60 3.10 12.49
CA VAL A 205 6.23 3.05 12.99
C VAL A 205 6.09 2.05 14.14
N PHE A 206 6.31 0.76 13.86
CA PHE A 206 6.10 -0.34 14.82
C PHE A 206 7.16 -0.38 15.92
N GLY A 207 8.33 0.23 15.74
CA GLY A 207 9.34 0.38 16.79
C GLY A 207 8.88 1.21 17.99
N ASN A 208 7.77 1.93 17.88
CA ASN A 208 7.13 2.60 19.01
C ASN A 208 6.14 1.68 19.77
N GLY A 209 5.95 0.44 19.32
CA GLY A 209 5.11 -0.57 19.96
C GLY A 209 5.83 -1.33 21.09
N SER A 210 5.12 -1.62 22.17
CA SER A 210 5.65 -2.36 23.32
C SER A 210 6.05 -3.78 22.92
N GLY A 211 7.28 -4.18 23.22
CA GLY A 211 7.78 -5.53 22.90
C GLY A 211 8.35 -5.70 21.49
N TYR A 212 8.38 -4.65 20.67
CA TYR A 212 8.98 -4.69 19.33
C TYR A 212 10.48 -5.05 19.38
N PRO A 213 11.03 -5.75 18.37
CA PRO A 213 12.46 -6.02 18.28
C PRO A 213 13.33 -4.76 18.41
N ARG A 214 14.53 -4.90 18.98
CA ARG A 214 15.37 -3.72 19.30
C ARG A 214 15.72 -2.91 18.05
N THR A 215 15.32 -1.65 18.06
CA THR A 215 15.71 -0.67 17.04
C THR A 215 16.90 0.16 17.49
N ARG A 216 17.59 0.75 16.52
CA ARG A 216 18.55 1.83 16.74
C ARG A 216 18.17 3.01 15.87
N TRP A 217 18.01 4.18 16.48
CA TRP A 217 17.56 5.41 15.83
C TRP A 217 16.24 5.27 15.07
N LEU A 218 15.33 4.39 15.54
CA LEU A 218 14.06 4.03 14.89
C LEU A 218 14.16 3.44 13.47
N VAL A 219 15.35 3.25 12.91
CA VAL A 219 15.52 2.89 11.50
C VAL A 219 16.30 1.58 11.35
N PHE A 220 17.31 1.37 12.19
CA PHE A 220 18.20 0.22 12.09
C PHE A 220 17.79 -0.94 13.02
N GLY A 221 18.16 -2.17 12.65
CA GLY A 221 17.83 -3.37 13.41
C GLY A 221 16.35 -3.72 13.28
N GLY A 222 15.68 -3.96 14.41
CA GLY A 222 14.24 -4.16 14.49
C GLY A 222 13.74 -5.28 13.58
N ALA A 223 12.95 -4.94 12.56
CA ALA A 223 12.38 -5.85 11.57
C ALA A 223 13.40 -6.75 10.85
N LYS A 224 14.68 -6.35 10.81
CA LYS A 224 15.76 -7.19 10.25
C LYS A 224 16.04 -8.46 11.07
N ASP A 225 15.63 -8.50 12.34
CA ASP A 225 15.50 -9.77 13.06
C ASP A 225 14.14 -10.38 12.67
N GLU A 226 14.12 -11.04 11.53
CA GLU A 226 12.89 -11.49 10.87
C GLU A 226 12.06 -12.40 11.76
N LEU A 227 12.71 -13.35 12.43
CA LEU A 227 12.03 -14.29 13.31
C LEU A 227 11.38 -13.56 14.50
N ALA A 228 12.12 -12.65 15.14
CA ALA A 228 11.55 -11.87 16.24
C ALA A 228 10.42 -10.94 15.77
N PHE A 229 10.56 -10.34 14.59
CA PHE A 229 9.54 -9.48 14.01
C PHE A 229 8.28 -10.24 13.60
N LYS A 230 8.40 -11.38 12.91
CA LYS A 230 7.26 -12.23 12.54
C LYS A 230 6.53 -12.76 13.77
N HIS A 231 7.26 -13.18 14.81
CA HIS A 231 6.65 -13.56 16.10
C HIS A 231 5.93 -12.38 16.76
N TYR A 232 6.57 -11.21 16.80
CA TYR A 232 5.96 -10.00 17.34
C TYR A 232 4.67 -9.66 16.59
N LEU A 233 4.71 -9.67 15.26
CA LEU A 233 3.59 -9.35 14.39
C LEU A 233 2.43 -10.31 14.63
N ARG A 234 2.67 -11.62 14.52
CA ARG A 234 1.65 -12.66 14.73
C ARG A 234 1.03 -12.58 16.13
N SER A 235 1.82 -12.25 17.16
CA SER A 235 1.30 -12.09 18.52
C SER A 235 0.40 -10.87 18.73
N HIS A 236 0.43 -9.91 17.80
CA HIS A 236 -0.40 -8.70 17.82
C HIS A 236 -1.46 -8.70 16.71
N GLN A 237 -1.50 -9.73 15.89
CA GLN A 237 -2.49 -9.90 14.83
C GLN A 237 -3.82 -10.33 15.46
N LEU A 238 -4.92 -9.82 14.92
CA LEU A 238 -6.26 -10.23 15.28
C LEU A 238 -6.97 -10.81 14.05
N PRO A 239 -7.85 -11.81 14.24
CA PRO A 239 -8.77 -12.22 13.19
C PRO A 239 -9.56 -11.00 12.67
N THR A 240 -9.50 -10.75 11.36
CA THR A 240 -10.25 -9.64 10.78
C THR A 240 -11.71 -10.04 10.64
N GLN A 241 -12.54 -9.58 11.58
CA GLN A 241 -13.93 -10.02 11.71
C GLN A 241 -14.79 -9.73 10.47
N VAL A 242 -14.58 -8.56 9.85
CA VAL A 242 -15.32 -8.14 8.65
C VAL A 242 -14.37 -7.44 7.71
N TRP A 243 -14.35 -7.88 6.46
CA TRP A 243 -13.65 -7.22 5.37
C TRP A 243 -14.37 -7.50 4.05
N TYR A 244 -14.05 -6.73 3.02
CA TYR A 244 -14.73 -6.81 1.73
C TYR A 244 -13.71 -6.65 0.60
N SER A 245 -13.79 -7.51 -0.41
CA SER A 245 -13.10 -7.34 -1.68
C SER A 245 -14.13 -7.20 -2.80
N ALA A 246 -14.08 -6.10 -3.52
CA ALA A 246 -14.88 -5.92 -4.74
C ALA A 246 -14.36 -6.76 -5.92
N TYR A 247 -13.10 -7.20 -5.84
CA TYR A 247 -12.39 -7.89 -6.90
C TYR A 247 -11.58 -9.04 -6.30
N ASP A 248 -12.28 -10.05 -5.81
CA ASP A 248 -11.72 -11.19 -5.09
C ASP A 248 -10.70 -12.01 -5.90
N THR A 249 -10.81 -12.05 -7.22
CA THR A 249 -9.87 -12.75 -8.12
C THR A 249 -8.74 -11.90 -8.66
N LEU A 250 -8.69 -10.59 -8.37
CA LEU A 250 -7.72 -9.67 -8.98
C LEU A 250 -6.67 -9.18 -7.99
N THR A 251 -5.41 -9.38 -8.37
CA THR A 251 -4.26 -8.76 -7.68
C THR A 251 -4.13 -7.28 -8.02
N THR A 252 -3.36 -6.51 -7.24
CA THR A 252 -3.04 -5.12 -7.58
C THR A 252 -2.39 -5.00 -8.95
N HIS A 253 -1.56 -5.99 -9.34
CA HIS A 253 -0.95 -6.03 -10.67
C HIS A 253 -2.01 -6.20 -11.76
N ASN A 254 -2.99 -7.10 -11.56
CA ASN A 254 -4.08 -7.24 -12.51
C ASN A 254 -4.95 -5.98 -12.57
N LEU A 255 -5.19 -5.32 -11.45
CA LEU A 255 -5.93 -4.07 -11.40
C LEU A 255 -5.20 -2.95 -12.16
N ASP A 256 -3.89 -2.80 -11.97
CA ASP A 256 -3.07 -1.82 -12.71
C ASP A 256 -3.07 -2.10 -14.22
N THR A 257 -2.83 -3.35 -14.62
CA THR A 257 -2.89 -3.77 -16.02
C THR A 257 -4.26 -3.49 -16.63
N ASN A 258 -5.35 -3.87 -15.94
CA ASN A 258 -6.72 -3.59 -16.38
C ASN A 258 -7.00 -2.08 -16.51
N ALA A 259 -6.50 -1.27 -15.58
CA ALA A 259 -6.63 0.18 -15.63
C ALA A 259 -5.88 0.77 -16.84
N ARG A 260 -4.67 0.27 -17.13
CA ARG A 260 -3.86 0.66 -18.30
C ARG A 260 -4.51 0.25 -19.62
N ILE A 261 -5.08 -0.97 -19.69
CA ILE A 261 -5.86 -1.43 -20.86
C ILE A 261 -6.99 -0.45 -21.15
N ARG A 262 -7.83 -0.16 -20.15
CA ARG A 262 -8.94 0.80 -20.32
C ARG A 262 -8.44 2.20 -20.70
N ALA A 263 -7.41 2.70 -20.02
CA ALA A 263 -6.88 4.04 -20.28
C ALA A 263 -6.33 4.19 -21.71
N GLY A 264 -5.66 3.15 -22.22
CA GLY A 264 -5.09 3.14 -23.56
C GLY A 264 -6.12 2.86 -24.66
N LEU A 265 -7.29 2.28 -24.35
CA LEU A 265 -8.26 1.86 -25.36
C LEU A 265 -8.66 2.98 -26.32
N PHE A 266 -9.02 4.16 -25.81
CA PHE A 266 -9.40 5.35 -26.60
C PHE A 266 -8.43 6.53 -26.43
N ALA A 267 -7.19 6.28 -26.00
CA ALA A 267 -6.16 7.32 -25.93
C ALA A 267 -5.57 7.65 -27.32
N ASN A 268 -5.00 8.84 -27.49
CA ASN A 268 -4.18 9.12 -28.65
C ASN A 268 -2.80 8.50 -28.40
N LEU A 269 -2.47 7.40 -29.09
CA LEU A 269 -1.22 6.66 -28.94
C LEU A 269 -0.45 6.67 -30.26
N SER A 270 0.86 6.80 -30.18
CA SER A 270 1.77 6.53 -31.29
C SER A 270 1.77 5.03 -31.66
N PRO A 271 2.38 4.65 -32.81
CA PRO A 271 2.51 3.24 -33.18
C PRO A 271 3.23 2.38 -32.12
N ALA A 272 4.34 2.88 -31.56
CA ALA A 272 5.09 2.17 -30.52
C ALA A 272 4.28 2.05 -29.21
N GLU A 273 3.55 3.09 -28.82
CA GLU A 273 2.67 3.04 -27.64
C GLU A 273 1.47 2.10 -27.86
N THR A 274 1.00 1.98 -29.10
CA THR A 274 -0.07 1.03 -29.46
C THR A 274 0.41 -0.42 -29.33
N GLU A 275 1.62 -0.71 -29.79
CA GLU A 275 2.24 -2.03 -29.62
C GLU A 275 2.44 -2.37 -28.13
N ALA A 276 2.99 -1.45 -27.35
CA ALA A 276 3.16 -1.62 -25.91
C ALA A 276 1.81 -1.79 -25.17
N TRP A 277 0.73 -1.18 -25.66
CA TRP A 277 -0.61 -1.35 -25.12
C TRP A 277 -1.20 -2.72 -25.49
N LEU A 278 -1.01 -3.19 -26.73
CA LEU A 278 -1.45 -4.52 -27.15
C LEU A 278 -0.74 -5.62 -26.36
N ALA A 279 0.52 -5.43 -25.98
CA ALA A 279 1.27 -6.38 -25.15
C ALA A 279 0.74 -6.54 -23.71
N LEU A 280 -0.30 -5.78 -23.33
CA LEU A 280 -1.01 -5.94 -22.06
C LEU A 280 -2.16 -6.95 -22.13
N LEU A 281 -2.57 -7.34 -23.34
CA LEU A 281 -3.64 -8.29 -23.67
C LEU A 281 -3.01 -9.62 -24.08
#